data_AF-A0A832SPQ5-F1
#
_entry.id   AF-A0A832SPQ5-F1
#
_cell.length_a   1.000
_cell.length_b   1.000
_cell.length_c   1.000
_cell.angle_alpha   90.00
_cell.angle_beta   90.00
_cell.angle_gamma   90.00
#
_symmetry.space_group_name_H-M   'P 1'
#
loop_
_entity.id
_entity.type
_entity.pdbx_description
1 polymer ?
#
loop_
_entity_poly.entity_id
_entity_poly.type
_entity_poly.pdbx_seq_one_letter_code
_entity_poly.pdbx_strand_id
1 'polypeptide(L)'
;MTAKKSVKLKVPEKKLFTDSTFLVKRIYQKSPKKKPTEDAGKYPFTRGIHPEMFRERFWTMRQYSGFGDAKLTNERFKFMLEKGQTGLSMAFDLPTQIGYDSDSPQSEGEVGKVGVSITSIKDMMTAFDGIPLGKVSSSMTINSSASTLLAYYIAVGE
;
A
#
# COMPACT_ATOMS: atom_id res chain seq x y z
N MET A 1 10.29 -59.78 -38.75
CA MET A 1 10.97 -58.56 -38.27
C MET A 1 9.98 -57.73 -37.47
N THR A 2 10.08 -57.75 -36.14
CA THR A 2 9.17 -57.03 -35.24
C THR A 2 9.81 -55.70 -34.85
N ALA A 3 9.26 -54.58 -35.31
CA ALA A 3 9.76 -53.26 -34.98
C ALA A 3 9.57 -52.96 -33.49
N LYS A 4 10.67 -52.87 -32.74
CA LYS A 4 10.68 -52.41 -31.34
C LYS A 4 10.22 -50.95 -31.32
N LYS A 5 9.07 -50.67 -30.68
CA LYS A 5 8.64 -49.31 -30.34
C LYS A 5 9.73 -48.64 -29.51
N SER A 6 10.29 -47.55 -30.04
CA SER A 6 11.23 -46.70 -29.32
C SER A 6 10.51 -46.06 -28.13
N VAL A 7 10.91 -46.47 -26.92
CA VAL A 7 10.45 -45.84 -25.67
C VAL A 7 11.12 -44.48 -25.60
N LYS A 8 10.37 -43.41 -25.91
CA LYS A 8 10.82 -42.04 -25.63
C LYS A 8 11.07 -41.94 -24.13
N LEU A 9 12.34 -41.77 -23.75
CA LEU A 9 12.77 -41.49 -22.38
C LEU A 9 12.00 -40.26 -21.88
N LYS A 10 11.08 -40.47 -20.93
CA LYS A 10 10.39 -39.38 -20.22
C LYS A 10 11.45 -38.68 -19.38
N VAL A 11 11.90 -37.51 -19.84
CA VAL A 11 12.75 -36.62 -19.04
C VAL A 11 12.04 -36.38 -17.70
N PRO A 12 12.72 -36.58 -16.56
CA PRO A 12 12.11 -36.36 -15.26
C PRO A 12 11.63 -34.91 -15.18
N GLU A 13 10.33 -34.74 -14.89
CA GLU A 13 9.75 -33.41 -14.81
C GLU A 13 10.35 -32.68 -13.59
N LYS A 14 11.05 -31.58 -13.83
CA LYS A 14 11.65 -30.77 -12.75
C LYS A 14 10.53 -30.28 -11.82
N LYS A 15 10.61 -30.63 -10.54
CA LYS A 15 9.68 -30.12 -9.53
C LYS A 15 9.88 -28.62 -9.38
N LEU A 16 8.80 -27.86 -9.50
CA LEU A 16 8.78 -26.40 -9.33
C LEU A 16 8.20 -26.08 -7.97
N PHE A 17 8.79 -25.13 -7.26
CA PHE A 17 8.34 -24.65 -5.97
C PHE A 17 8.14 -23.13 -6.04
N THR A 18 7.18 -22.61 -5.28
CA THR A 18 7.12 -21.18 -4.99
C THR A 18 8.23 -20.79 -4.01
N ASP A 19 8.51 -19.50 -3.85
CA ASP A 19 9.46 -19.00 -2.85
C ASP A 19 9.02 -19.32 -1.41
N SER A 20 7.71 -19.52 -1.21
CA SER A 20 7.14 -20.02 0.04
C SER A 20 7.18 -21.55 0.16
N THR A 21 7.96 -22.24 -0.66
CA THR A 21 8.20 -23.70 -0.64
C THR A 21 7.00 -24.59 -1.02
N PHE A 22 5.94 -24.03 -1.60
CA PHE A 22 4.81 -24.84 -2.08
C PHE A 22 5.12 -25.47 -3.44
N LEU A 23 4.89 -26.79 -3.57
CA LEU A 23 5.04 -27.49 -4.85
C LEU A 23 3.99 -27.02 -5.85
N VAL A 24 4.43 -26.55 -7.02
CA VAL A 24 3.58 -26.14 -8.13
C VAL A 24 3.45 -27.29 -9.14
N LYS A 25 2.23 -27.78 -9.33
CA LYS A 25 1.93 -28.77 -10.37
C LYS A 25 1.87 -28.07 -11.73
N ARG A 26 2.36 -28.74 -12.79
CA ARG A 26 2.30 -28.23 -14.17
C ARG A 26 0.87 -27.96 -14.64
N ILE A 27 -0.07 -28.82 -14.23
CA ILE A 27 -1.49 -28.71 -14.57
C ILE A 27 -2.30 -29.00 -13.29
N TYR A 28 -3.28 -28.14 -13.00
CA TYR A 28 -4.27 -28.38 -11.96
C TYR A 28 -5.57 -28.84 -12.61
N GLN A 29 -6.05 -30.02 -12.21
CA GLN A 29 -7.33 -30.58 -12.66
C GLN A 29 -8.40 -30.40 -11.58
N LYS A 30 -9.67 -30.53 -11.97
CA LYS A 30 -10.80 -30.47 -11.04
C LYS A 30 -10.60 -31.51 -9.93
N SER A 31 -10.59 -31.04 -8.70
CA SER A 31 -10.50 -31.92 -7.52
C SER A 31 -11.76 -32.78 -7.43
N PRO A 32 -11.65 -34.08 -7.09
CA PRO A 32 -12.81 -34.91 -6.79
C PRO A 32 -13.50 -34.51 -5.47
N LYS A 33 -12.81 -33.76 -4.60
CA LYS A 33 -13.38 -33.28 -3.34
C LYS A 33 -14.29 -32.07 -3.59
N LYS A 34 -15.55 -32.16 -3.16
CA LYS A 34 -16.48 -31.02 -3.10
C LYS A 34 -15.99 -30.03 -2.03
N LYS A 35 -15.80 -28.78 -2.41
CA LYS A 35 -15.63 -27.67 -1.47
C LYS A 35 -16.99 -27.02 -1.21
N PRO A 36 -17.25 -26.50 0.01
CA PRO A 36 -18.43 -25.68 0.26
C PRO A 36 -18.40 -24.45 -0.66
N THR A 37 -19.58 -24.00 -1.07
CA THR A 37 -19.72 -22.75 -1.82
C THR A 37 -19.49 -21.60 -0.85
N GLU A 38 -18.61 -20.68 -1.24
CA GLU A 38 -18.33 -19.45 -0.50
C GLU A 38 -18.86 -18.25 -1.30
N ASP A 39 -19.42 -17.28 -0.59
CA ASP A 39 -19.88 -16.00 -1.12
C ASP A 39 -18.97 -14.87 -0.63
N ALA A 40 -18.83 -13.81 -1.42
CA ALA A 40 -18.16 -12.60 -0.95
C ALA A 40 -18.98 -11.92 0.14
N GLY A 41 -18.33 -11.21 1.07
CA GLY A 41 -18.98 -10.54 2.20
C GLY A 41 -19.48 -11.49 3.30
N LYS A 42 -19.24 -12.80 3.20
CA LYS A 42 -19.54 -13.77 4.26
C LYS A 42 -18.26 -14.43 4.75
N TYR A 43 -18.19 -14.68 6.06
CA TYR A 43 -17.10 -15.46 6.66
C TYR A 43 -16.94 -16.80 5.91
N PRO A 44 -15.72 -17.24 5.55
CA PRO A 44 -14.40 -16.73 5.99
C PRO A 44 -13.79 -15.65 5.07
N PHE A 45 -14.58 -15.04 4.19
CA PHE A 45 -14.19 -13.93 3.30
C PHE A 45 -13.12 -14.28 2.26
N THR A 46 -12.89 -15.56 1.95
CA THR A 46 -11.94 -15.99 0.89
C THR A 46 -12.25 -15.32 -0.46
N ARG A 47 -13.52 -14.99 -0.71
CA ARG A 47 -13.97 -14.33 -1.95
C ARG A 47 -14.10 -12.81 -1.86
N GLY A 48 -13.72 -12.20 -0.74
CA GLY A 48 -13.78 -10.76 -0.50
C GLY A 48 -14.57 -10.37 0.74
N ILE A 49 -14.24 -9.22 1.32
CA ILE A 49 -14.85 -8.69 2.56
C ILE A 49 -16.19 -7.98 2.34
N HIS A 50 -16.53 -7.64 1.10
CA HIS A 50 -17.79 -6.97 0.75
C HIS A 50 -18.60 -7.85 -0.23
N PRO A 51 -19.95 -7.87 -0.16
CA PRO A 51 -20.77 -8.69 -1.05
C PRO A 51 -20.60 -8.37 -2.54
N GLU A 52 -20.66 -7.09 -2.92
CA GLU A 52 -20.60 -6.66 -4.32
C GLU A 52 -19.18 -6.26 -4.78
N MET A 53 -18.22 -6.17 -3.85
CA MET A 53 -16.82 -5.83 -4.12
C MET A 53 -16.70 -4.64 -5.09
N PHE A 54 -15.94 -4.82 -6.17
CA PHE A 54 -15.66 -3.78 -7.16
C PHE A 54 -16.79 -3.55 -8.17
N ARG A 55 -17.91 -4.26 -8.06
CA ARG A 55 -19.13 -3.96 -8.83
C ARG A 55 -19.88 -2.76 -8.24
N GLU A 56 -19.76 -2.56 -6.93
CA GLU A 56 -20.34 -1.41 -6.22
C GLU A 56 -19.32 -0.27 -6.09
N ARG A 57 -18.10 -0.57 -5.63
CA ARG A 57 -17.06 0.44 -5.39
C ARG A 57 -15.68 -0.11 -5.72
N PHE A 58 -14.96 0.56 -6.63
CA PHE A 58 -13.57 0.23 -6.92
C PHE A 58 -12.66 0.38 -5.69
N TRP A 59 -11.48 -0.24 -5.74
CA TRP A 59 -10.45 0.01 -4.73
C TRP A 59 -10.05 1.50 -4.75
N THR A 60 -9.64 2.02 -3.61
CA THR A 60 -9.08 3.38 -3.54
C THR A 60 -7.76 3.42 -4.31
N MET A 61 -7.69 4.26 -5.34
CA MET A 61 -6.41 4.59 -5.96
C MET A 61 -5.70 5.57 -5.03
N ARG A 62 -4.67 5.08 -4.33
CA ARG A 62 -3.93 5.83 -3.32
C ARG A 62 -2.45 5.73 -3.60
N GLN A 63 -1.89 6.79 -4.17
CA GLN A 63 -0.46 6.88 -4.41
C GLN A 63 0.26 7.27 -3.11
N TYR A 64 1.34 6.56 -2.82
CA TYR A 64 2.27 6.90 -1.75
C TYR A 64 3.16 8.06 -2.18
N SER A 65 3.16 9.14 -1.40
CA SER A 65 3.77 10.41 -1.79
C SER A 65 4.16 11.26 -0.58
N GLY A 66 5.22 12.04 -0.76
CA GLY A 66 5.79 12.93 0.24
C GLY A 66 7.26 13.08 -0.11
N PHE A 67 7.72 14.31 -0.27
CA PHE A 67 9.11 14.61 -0.61
C PHE A 67 9.39 16.09 -0.36
N GLY A 68 10.58 16.40 0.14
CA GLY A 68 11.01 17.76 0.43
C GLY A 68 10.21 18.36 1.58
N ASP A 69 9.75 19.60 1.38
CA ASP A 69 8.98 20.34 2.38
C ASP A 69 7.46 20.12 2.25
N ALA A 70 6.73 20.69 3.21
CA ALA A 70 5.28 20.62 3.27
C ALA A 70 4.60 21.26 2.04
N LYS A 71 5.18 22.32 1.47
CA LYS A 71 4.61 23.04 0.33
C LYS A 71 4.70 22.20 -0.95
N LEU A 72 5.86 21.62 -1.24
CA LEU A 72 6.05 20.73 -2.38
C LEU A 72 5.14 19.49 -2.27
N THR A 73 4.96 18.98 -1.06
CA THR A 73 4.04 17.87 -0.80
C THR A 73 2.58 18.29 -1.03
N ASN A 74 2.17 19.50 -0.63
CA ASN A 74 0.84 20.03 -0.91
C ASN A 74 0.57 20.19 -2.41
N GLU A 75 1.52 20.78 -3.15
CA GLU A 75 1.45 20.90 -4.62
C GLU A 75 1.28 19.53 -5.28
N ARG A 76 2.01 18.52 -4.79
CA ARG A 76 1.88 17.15 -5.25
C ARG A 76 0.51 16.54 -4.93
N PHE A 77 -0.04 16.76 -3.74
CA PHE A 77 -1.37 16.29 -3.37
C PHE A 77 -2.45 16.90 -4.27
N LYS A 78 -2.41 18.22 -4.49
CA LYS A 78 -3.34 18.92 -5.38
C LYS A 78 -3.26 18.37 -6.81
N PHE A 79 -2.05 18.19 -7.34
CA PHE A 79 -1.84 17.57 -8.65
C PHE A 79 -2.47 16.16 -8.73
N MET A 80 -2.25 15.31 -7.73
CA MET A 80 -2.78 13.95 -7.75
C MET A 80 -4.32 13.91 -7.68
N LEU A 81 -4.92 14.75 -6.83
CA LEU A 81 -6.38 14.88 -6.77
C LEU A 81 -6.96 15.37 -8.10
N GLU A 82 -6.31 16.34 -8.74
CA GLU A 82 -6.69 16.83 -10.08
C GLU A 82 -6.62 15.70 -11.14
N LYS A 83 -5.66 14.77 -11.01
CA LYS A 83 -5.53 13.60 -11.90
C LYS A 83 -6.42 12.41 -11.49
N GLY A 84 -7.39 12.62 -10.61
CA GLY A 84 -8.42 11.63 -10.27
C GLY A 84 -8.04 10.66 -9.15
N GLN A 85 -6.99 10.94 -8.39
CA GLN A 85 -6.67 10.17 -7.19
C GLN A 85 -7.78 10.35 -6.13
N THR A 86 -8.20 9.24 -5.51
CA THR A 86 -9.35 9.23 -4.58
C THR A 86 -8.96 9.14 -3.10
N GLY A 87 -7.66 8.99 -2.82
CA GLY A 87 -7.14 9.09 -1.46
C GLY A 87 -5.65 9.43 -1.44
N LEU A 88 -5.21 10.16 -0.42
CA LEU A 88 -3.82 10.60 -0.28
C LEU A 88 -3.06 9.67 0.68
N SER A 89 -1.78 9.40 0.43
CA SER A 89 -0.93 8.73 1.41
C SER A 89 0.35 9.51 1.61
N MET A 90 0.54 10.01 2.82
CA MET A 90 1.69 10.83 3.21
C MET A 90 2.85 9.94 3.66
N ALA A 91 4.02 10.16 3.04
CA ALA A 91 5.31 9.60 3.41
C ALA A 91 6.11 10.66 4.17
N PHE A 92 6.73 10.30 5.30
CA PHE A 92 7.50 11.23 6.13
C PHE A 92 9.00 11.00 5.98
N ASP A 93 9.80 12.04 6.17
CA ASP A 93 11.26 11.90 6.23
C ASP A 93 11.71 11.07 7.45
N LEU A 94 12.98 10.67 7.47
CA LEU A 94 13.49 9.86 8.58
C LEU A 94 13.41 10.58 9.93
N PRO A 95 13.82 11.87 10.07
CA PRO A 95 13.67 12.63 11.30
C PRO A 95 12.26 12.60 11.88
N THR A 96 11.23 12.90 11.07
CA THR A 96 9.83 12.88 11.49
C THR A 96 9.41 11.47 11.95
N GLN A 97 9.88 10.43 11.26
CA GLN A 97 9.55 9.04 11.61
C GLN A 97 10.12 8.61 12.96
N ILE A 98 11.30 9.10 13.33
CA ILE A 98 11.99 8.72 14.58
C ILE A 98 11.87 9.78 15.69
N GLY A 99 11.17 10.88 15.44
CA GLY A 99 10.83 11.90 16.45
C GLY A 99 11.91 12.96 16.69
N TYR A 100 12.74 13.25 15.69
CA TYR A 100 13.66 14.40 15.74
C TYR A 100 13.09 15.59 14.96
N ASP A 101 13.32 16.78 15.51
CA ASP A 101 13.13 18.03 14.77
C ASP A 101 14.20 18.16 13.67
N SER A 102 13.92 19.00 12.67
CA SER A 102 14.77 19.16 11.49
C SER A 102 16.13 19.80 11.79
N ASP A 103 16.23 20.55 12.89
CA ASP A 103 17.46 21.19 13.36
C ASP A 103 18.26 20.31 14.34
N SER A 104 17.76 19.12 14.67
CA SER A 104 18.50 18.13 15.43
C SER A 104 19.77 17.71 14.68
N PRO A 105 20.94 17.61 15.35
CA PRO A 105 22.17 17.09 14.71
C PRO A 105 21.98 15.70 14.08
N GLN A 106 21.09 14.87 14.62
CA GLN A 106 20.76 13.55 14.10
C GLN A 106 19.95 13.59 12.79
N SER A 107 19.40 14.74 12.43
CA SER A 107 18.58 14.94 11.23
C SER A 107 19.39 15.39 10.01
N GLU A 108 20.66 15.76 10.19
CA GLU A 108 21.53 16.26 9.13
C GLU A 108 21.56 15.31 7.92
N GLY A 109 21.26 15.83 6.74
CA GLY A 109 21.27 15.06 5.49
C GLY A 109 20.06 14.15 5.25
N GLU A 110 19.10 14.10 6.17
CA GLU A 110 17.90 13.24 6.07
C GLU A 110 16.58 14.02 6.00
N VAL A 111 16.60 15.32 6.33
CA VAL A 111 15.44 16.23 6.24
C VAL A 111 14.88 16.25 4.81
N GLY A 112 13.59 15.89 4.67
CA GLY A 112 12.86 15.95 3.39
C GLY A 112 13.32 14.94 2.31
N LYS A 113 14.28 14.06 2.59
CA LYS A 113 14.94 13.22 1.57
C LYS A 113 14.11 12.06 1.07
N VAL A 114 13.41 11.37 1.99
CA VAL A 114 12.63 10.16 1.70
C VAL A 114 11.12 10.36 1.94
N GLY A 115 10.72 11.57 2.29
CA GLY A 115 9.36 11.94 2.65
C GLY A 115 9.25 13.43 2.94
N VAL A 116 8.07 13.89 3.33
CA VAL A 116 7.88 15.26 3.80
C VAL A 116 8.47 15.44 5.20
N SER A 117 9.13 16.57 5.43
CA SER A 117 9.54 16.98 6.78
C SER A 117 8.38 17.66 7.52
N ILE A 118 8.01 17.14 8.70
CA ILE A 118 6.97 17.72 9.56
C ILE A 118 7.52 17.83 10.98
N THR A 119 7.89 19.04 11.39
CA THR A 119 8.44 19.31 12.74
C THR A 119 7.41 20.01 13.63
N SER A 120 6.43 20.67 13.02
CA SER A 120 5.39 21.39 13.74
C SER A 120 4.02 21.21 13.10
N ILE A 121 2.99 21.63 13.84
CA ILE A 121 1.63 21.73 13.30
C ILE A 121 1.56 22.64 12.07
N LYS A 122 2.42 23.67 11.96
CA LYS A 122 2.43 24.59 10.82
C LYS A 122 2.80 23.88 9.51
N ASP A 123 3.69 22.90 9.58
CA ASP A 123 4.07 22.10 8.42
C ASP A 123 2.90 21.20 8.01
N MET A 124 2.19 20.61 8.98
CA MET A 124 0.99 19.82 8.70
C MET A 124 -0.12 20.68 8.07
N MET A 125 -0.35 21.88 8.59
CA MET A 125 -1.29 22.86 8.02
C MET A 125 -0.91 23.19 6.58
N THR A 126 0.38 23.42 6.31
CA THR A 126 0.89 23.72 4.97
C THR A 126 0.69 22.53 4.03
N ALA A 127 1.00 21.31 4.49
CA ALA A 127 0.88 20.09 3.68
C ALA A 127 -0.58 19.82 3.24
N PHE A 128 -1.56 20.18 4.07
CA PHE A 128 -2.98 19.97 3.80
C PHE A 128 -3.75 21.25 3.40
N ASP A 129 -3.07 22.38 3.21
CA ASP A 129 -3.70 23.64 2.82
C ASP A 129 -4.54 23.48 1.54
N GLY A 130 -5.83 23.85 1.62
CA GLY A 130 -6.81 23.73 0.54
C GLY A 130 -7.21 22.29 0.18
N ILE A 131 -6.82 21.27 0.95
CA ILE A 131 -7.25 19.88 0.76
C ILE A 131 -8.53 19.63 1.60
N PRO A 132 -9.66 19.22 1.01
CA PRO A 132 -10.89 18.99 1.75
C PRO A 132 -10.84 17.64 2.51
N LEU A 133 -10.24 17.64 3.71
CA LEU A 133 -10.02 16.44 4.53
C LEU A 133 -11.28 15.63 4.84
N GLY A 134 -12.44 16.28 4.97
CA GLY A 134 -13.73 15.59 5.17
C GLY A 134 -14.26 14.83 3.94
N LYS A 135 -13.66 15.04 2.76
CA LYS A 135 -14.06 14.39 1.49
C LYS A 135 -12.99 13.46 0.91
N VAL A 136 -11.73 13.65 1.33
CA VAL A 136 -10.58 12.89 0.83
C VAL A 136 -10.07 11.99 1.93
N SER A 137 -10.08 10.69 1.68
CA SER A 137 -9.44 9.76 2.62
C SER A 137 -7.93 9.98 2.60
N SER A 138 -7.33 10.28 3.75
CA SER A 138 -5.87 10.33 3.92
C SER A 138 -5.37 9.09 4.66
N SER A 139 -4.11 8.75 4.42
CA SER A 139 -3.34 7.74 5.13
C SER A 139 -1.99 8.37 5.48
N MET A 140 -1.48 8.05 6.66
CA MET A 140 -0.16 8.50 7.13
C MET A 140 0.67 7.26 7.44
N THR A 141 1.78 7.06 6.73
CA THR A 141 2.68 5.91 6.99
C THR A 141 3.64 6.30 8.09
N ILE A 142 3.19 6.17 9.33
CA ILE A 142 3.94 6.60 10.52
C ILE A 142 3.79 5.58 11.64
N ASN A 143 4.82 5.46 12.49
CA ASN A 143 4.88 4.46 13.56
C ASN A 143 5.23 5.12 14.90
N SER A 144 6.52 5.30 15.22
CA SER A 144 6.98 5.75 16.54
C SER A 144 6.39 7.10 16.98
N SER A 145 6.26 8.05 16.05
CA SER A 145 5.68 9.38 16.29
C SER A 145 4.20 9.48 15.93
N ALA A 146 3.49 8.35 15.72
CA ALA A 146 2.11 8.34 15.22
C ALA A 146 1.14 9.15 16.10
N SER A 147 1.29 9.14 17.42
CA SER A 147 0.44 9.92 18.34
C SER A 147 0.52 11.42 18.07
N THR A 148 1.74 11.95 17.88
CA THR A 148 1.98 13.37 17.59
C THR A 148 1.43 13.76 16.23
N LEU A 149 1.72 12.98 15.19
CA LEU A 149 1.27 13.28 13.83
C LEU A 149 -0.25 13.14 13.69
N LEU A 150 -0.88 12.20 14.43
CA LEU A 150 -2.33 12.10 14.52
C LEU A 150 -2.94 13.32 15.20
N ALA A 151 -2.33 13.83 16.28
CA ALA A 151 -2.79 15.04 16.95
C ALA A 151 -2.73 16.26 16.00
N TYR A 152 -1.64 16.41 15.24
CA TYR A 152 -1.55 17.46 14.22
C TYR A 152 -2.63 17.28 13.13
N TYR A 153 -2.83 16.05 12.64
CA TYR A 153 -3.82 15.79 11.61
C TYR A 153 -5.24 16.12 12.08
N ILE A 154 -5.60 15.79 13.32
CA ILE A 154 -6.90 16.15 13.91
C ILE A 154 -7.03 17.66 14.02
N ALA A 155 -6.03 18.35 14.59
CA ALA A 155 -6.06 19.80 14.76
C ALA A 155 -6.12 20.58 13.43
N VAL A 156 -5.58 20.02 12.34
CA VAL A 156 -5.71 20.58 10.98
C VAL A 156 -7.10 20.33 10.37
N GLY A 157 -7.82 19.30 10.84
CA GLY A 157 -9.16 18.96 10.38
C GLY A 157 -10.31 19.63 11.13
N GLU A 158 -10.04 20.25 12.29
CA GLU A 158 -10.97 21.11 13.05
C GLU A 158 -11.20 22.46 12.37
#